data_AF-A0A4Q3YL78-F1
#
_entry.id   AF-A0A4Q3YL78-F1
#
_cell.length_a   1.000
_cell.length_b   1.000
_cell.length_c   1.000
_cell.angle_alpha   90.00
_cell.angle_beta   90.00
_cell.angle_gamma   90.00
#
_symmetry.space_group_name_H-M   'P 1'
#
loop_
_entity.id
_entity.type
_entity.pdbx_description
1 polymer ?
#
loop_
_entity_poly.entity_id
_entity_poly.type
_entity_poly.pdbx_seq_one_letter_code
_entity_poly.pdbx_strand_id
1 'polypeptide(L)'
;PKTRGSGPQTAPVPARRLKPGTRLLRTWQGRTYTVLVVDPGFLYEGNTYSSLSVLAREITGTPWSGPVFFGLKKAKPAKVPA
;
A
#
# COMPACT_ATOMS: atom_id res chain seq x y z
N PRO A 1 -3.61 26.33 -11.72
CA PRO A 1 -2.37 25.65 -11.28
C PRO A 1 -2.71 24.46 -10.35
N LYS A 2 -2.52 23.19 -10.68
CA LYS A 2 -1.38 22.48 -11.30
C LYS A 2 -1.91 21.37 -12.22
N THR A 3 -1.40 21.28 -13.44
CA THR A 3 -1.74 20.23 -14.41
C THR A 3 -0.70 19.11 -14.42
N ARG A 4 -1.17 17.95 -14.91
CA ARG A 4 -0.46 16.92 -15.70
C ARG A 4 0.20 15.74 -14.99
N GLY A 5 -0.18 14.53 -15.43
CA GLY A 5 0.64 13.33 -15.29
C GLY A 5 -0.13 12.01 -15.35
N SER A 6 -0.62 11.64 -16.53
CA SER A 6 -1.15 10.31 -16.87
C SER A 6 -0.13 9.20 -16.58
N GLY A 7 -0.59 8.07 -16.04
CA GLY A 7 0.10 6.78 -16.03
C GLY A 7 -0.91 5.69 -16.36
N PRO A 8 -0.53 4.62 -17.08
CA PRO A 8 -1.47 3.76 -17.80
C PRO A 8 -2.44 3.09 -16.83
N GLN A 9 -3.69 3.01 -17.28
CA GLN A 9 -4.79 2.27 -16.71
C GLN A 9 -4.35 0.81 -16.46
N THR A 10 -3.72 0.57 -15.31
CA THR A 10 -3.40 -0.79 -14.87
C THR A 10 -4.65 -1.23 -14.13
N ALA A 11 -5.39 -2.16 -14.75
CA ALA A 11 -6.60 -2.77 -14.22
C ALA A 11 -6.52 -2.92 -12.69
N PRO A 12 -7.62 -2.69 -11.94
CA PRO A 12 -7.62 -2.87 -10.51
C PRO A 12 -7.18 -4.31 -10.25
N VAL A 13 -5.92 -4.49 -9.87
CA VAL A 13 -5.46 -5.72 -9.26
C VAL A 13 -6.49 -5.98 -8.17
N PRO A 14 -7.23 -7.10 -8.20
CA PRO A 14 -8.23 -7.34 -7.19
C PRO A 14 -7.44 -7.25 -5.89
N ALA A 15 -7.72 -6.21 -5.10
CA ALA A 15 -7.18 -6.07 -3.78
C ALA A 15 -7.65 -7.35 -3.11
N ARG A 16 -6.77 -8.36 -3.03
CA ARG A 16 -7.04 -9.64 -2.38
C ARG A 16 -7.50 -9.23 -1.00
N ARG A 17 -8.83 -9.26 -0.79
CA ARG A 17 -9.60 -8.56 0.25
C ARG A 17 -8.74 -8.34 1.49
N LEU A 18 -7.99 -7.23 1.51
CA LEU A 18 -7.30 -6.85 2.73
C LEU A 18 -8.41 -6.42 3.65
N LYS A 19 -8.56 -7.13 4.76
CA LYS A 19 -9.64 -6.82 5.69
C LYS A 19 -9.34 -5.44 6.29
N PRO A 20 -10.30 -4.52 6.31
CA PRO A 20 -10.19 -3.32 7.11
C PRO A 20 -9.78 -3.68 8.54
N GLY A 21 -8.84 -2.92 9.12
CA GLY A 21 -8.17 -3.25 10.38
C GLY A 21 -6.84 -3.98 10.23
N THR A 22 -6.47 -4.44 9.02
CA THR A 22 -5.14 -5.03 8.78
C THR A 22 -4.06 -3.96 8.84
N ARG A 23 -2.98 -4.19 9.60
CA ARG A 23 -1.80 -3.31 9.58
C ARG A 23 -0.72 -3.89 8.67
N LEU A 24 -0.32 -3.13 7.66
CA LEU A 24 0.83 -3.44 6.80
C LEU A 24 2.04 -2.68 7.35
N LEU A 25 3.08 -3.40 7.73
CA LEU A 25 4.36 -2.82 8.11
C LEU A 25 5.33 -2.94 6.95
N ARG A 26 6.03 -1.85 6.65
CA ARG A 26 7.03 -1.83 5.61
C ARG A 26 8.26 -1.06 6.06
N THR A 27 9.42 -1.70 6.08
CA THR A 27 10.69 -1.00 6.29
C THR A 27 11.24 -0.50 4.97
N TRP A 28 11.53 0.80 4.89
CA TRP A 28 12.11 1.45 3.72
C TRP A 28 13.10 2.53 4.17
N GLN A 29 14.30 2.57 3.57
CA GLN A 29 15.38 3.49 3.96
C GLN A 29 15.64 3.55 5.48
N GLY A 30 15.58 2.41 6.17
CA GLY A 30 15.79 2.33 7.62
C GLY A 30 14.64 2.86 8.48
N ARG A 31 13.51 3.27 7.88
CA ARG A 31 12.29 3.68 8.59
C ARG A 31 11.19 2.65 8.42
N THR A 32 10.43 2.38 9.48
CA THR A 32 9.28 1.48 9.42
C THR A 32 7.99 2.26 9.25
N TYR A 33 7.33 2.02 8.12
CA TYR A 33 6.08 2.61 7.70
C TYR A 33 4.93 1.69 8.11
N THR A 34 4.01 2.19 8.92
CA THR A 34 2.83 1.44 9.38
C THR A 34 1.58 1.96 8.69
N VAL A 35 0.93 1.10 7.92
CA VAL A 35 -0.25 1.43 7.12
C VAL A 35 -1.42 0.62 7.63
N LEU A 36 -2.52 1.27 7.97
CA LEU A 36 -3.76 0.61 8.35
C LEU A 36 -4.68 0.51 7.13
N VAL A 37 -5.12 -0.70 6.81
CA VAL A 37 -6.15 -0.92 5.79
C VAL A 37 -7.47 -0.44 6.38
N VAL A 38 -8.16 0.47 5.69
CA VAL A 38 -9.48 0.97 6.06
C VAL A 38 -10.45 0.72 4.89
N ASP A 39 -11.75 0.83 5.12
CA ASP A 39 -12.72 0.83 4.03
C ASP A 39 -13.20 2.27 3.80
N PRO A 40 -13.10 2.85 2.59
CA PRO A 40 -12.45 2.36 1.37
C PRO A 40 -11.04 2.96 1.18
N GLY A 41 -9.97 2.34 1.70
CA GLY A 41 -8.60 2.81 1.46
C GLY A 41 -7.53 2.35 2.46
N PHE A 42 -6.57 3.24 2.73
CA PHE A 42 -5.41 2.99 3.59
C PHE A 42 -5.08 4.23 4.41
N LEU A 43 -4.98 4.12 5.72
CA LEU A 43 -4.58 5.19 6.62
C LEU A 43 -3.09 5.05 6.94
N TYR A 44 -2.33 6.13 6.76
CA TYR A 44 -0.90 6.20 7.03
C TYR A 44 -0.57 7.59 7.61
N GLU A 45 0.07 7.63 8.77
CA GLU A 45 0.40 8.88 9.49
C GLU A 45 -0.77 9.87 9.62
N GLY A 46 -1.99 9.36 9.78
CA GLY A 46 -3.22 10.18 9.86
C GLY A 46 -3.81 10.61 8.52
N ASN A 47 -3.15 10.28 7.40
CA ASN A 47 -3.64 10.57 6.05
C ASN A 47 -4.28 9.33 5.41
N THR A 48 -5.44 9.52 4.78
CA THR A 48 -6.16 8.44 4.08
C THR A 48 -5.83 8.44 2.59
N TYR A 49 -5.43 7.30 2.08
CA TYR A 49 -5.04 7.05 0.70
C TYR A 49 -6.00 6.06 0.05
N SER A 50 -6.43 6.34 -1.18
CA SER A 50 -7.33 5.47 -1.94
C SER A 50 -6.64 4.22 -2.51
N SER A 51 -5.31 4.18 -2.55
CA SER A 51 -4.55 3.04 -3.11
C SER A 51 -3.14 2.93 -2.56
N LEU A 52 -2.66 1.68 -2.41
CA LEU A 52 -1.28 1.37 -2.02
C LEU A 52 -0.24 1.93 -2.97
N SER A 53 -0.56 2.10 -4.26
CA SER A 53 0.39 2.68 -5.22
C SER A 53 0.61 4.17 -4.98
N VAL A 54 -0.43 4.89 -4.55
CA VAL A 54 -0.30 6.30 -4.15
C VAL A 54 0.52 6.39 -2.87
N LEU A 55 0.22 5.53 -1.90
CA LEU A 55 0.96 5.49 -0.64
C LEU A 55 2.43 5.05 -0.83
N ALA A 56 2.70 4.07 -1.68
CA ALA A 56 4.06 3.65 -2.00
C ALA A 56 4.85 4.77 -2.70
N ARG A 57 4.20 5.55 -3.56
CA ARG A 57 4.79 6.76 -4.16
C ARG A 57 5.08 7.83 -3.11
N GLU A 58 4.16 8.04 -2.17
CA GLU A 58 4.37 8.97 -1.06
C GLU A 58 5.60 8.59 -0.23
N ILE A 59 5.74 7.31 0.10
CA ILE A 59 6.83 6.80 0.94
C ILE A 59 8.17 6.80 0.19
N THR A 60 8.17 6.39 -1.08
CA THR A 60 9.42 6.17 -1.84
C THR A 60 9.82 7.36 -2.74
N GLY A 61 8.93 8.33 -2.94
CA GLY A 61 9.07 9.41 -3.93
C GLY A 61 9.04 8.93 -5.39
N THR A 62 8.95 7.62 -5.64
CA THR A 62 9.09 6.99 -6.96
C THR A 62 7.85 6.14 -7.27
N PRO A 63 7.40 6.05 -8.54
CA PRO A 63 6.32 5.15 -8.93
C PRO A 63 6.65 3.67 -8.70
N TRP A 64 6.20 3.15 -7.56
CA TRP A 64 6.23 1.72 -7.24
C TRP A 64 4.86 1.07 -7.38
N SER A 65 4.84 -0.22 -7.77
CA SER A 65 3.65 -1.04 -7.66
C SER A 65 3.36 -1.30 -6.17
N GLY A 66 2.25 -0.74 -5.65
CA GLY A 66 1.87 -0.83 -4.24
C GLY A 66 1.94 -2.25 -3.66
N PRO A 67 1.36 -3.28 -4.33
CA PRO A 67 1.44 -4.66 -3.85
C PRO A 67 2.86 -5.22 -3.76
N VAL A 68 3.78 -4.78 -4.64
CA VAL A 68 5.19 -5.21 -4.59
C VAL A 68 5.90 -4.55 -3.42
N PHE A 69 5.68 -3.24 -3.26
CA PHE A 69 6.28 -2.47 -2.19
C PHE A 69 5.87 -3.01 -0.81
N PHE A 70 4.59 -3.32 -0.61
CA PHE A 70 4.09 -3.90 0.64
C PHE A 70 4.22 -5.42 0.73
N GLY A 71 4.93 -6.08 -0.20
CA GLY A 71 5.15 -7.54 -0.13
C GLY A 71 3.88 -8.40 -0.27
N LEU A 72 2.82 -7.85 -0.85
CA LEU A 72 1.52 -8.51 -1.03
C LEU A 72 1.50 -9.53 -2.20
N LYS A 73 2.62 -9.70 -2.93
CA LYS A 73 2.77 -10.77 -3.92
C LYS A 73 2.89 -12.11 -3.20
N LYS A 74 1.79 -12.88 -3.20
CA LYS A 74 1.68 -14.27 -2.70
C LYS A 74 2.41 -14.49 -1.36
N ALA A 75 2.03 -13.76 -0.32
CA ALA A 75 2.32 -14.21 1.03
C ALA A 75 1.58 -15.55 1.27
N LYS A 76 2.34 -16.65 1.39
CA LYS A 76 1.87 -17.81 2.14
C LYS A 76 1.51 -17.29 3.54
N PRO A 77 0.34 -17.67 4.11
CA PRO A 77 -0.07 -17.13 5.40
C PRO A 77 1.04 -17.36 6.42
N ALA A 78 1.49 -16.27 7.05
CA ALA A 78 2.44 -16.35 8.16
C ALA A 78 1.79 -17.22 9.24
N LYS A 79 2.35 -18.41 9.41
CA LYS A 79 1.98 -19.38 10.43
C LYS A 79 2.16 -18.70 11.78
N VAL A 80 1.07 -18.44 12.49
CA VAL A 80 1.12 -18.08 13.91
C VAL A 80 1.62 -19.32 14.64
N PRO A 81 2.77 -19.30 15.33
CA PRO A 81 3.13 -20.40 16.21
C PRO A 81 2.17 -20.35 17.40
N ALA A 82 1.48 -21.48 17.62
CA ALA A 82 0.76 -21.77 18.86
C ALA A 82 1.74 -22.15 19.97
#